data_AF-X1DPL1-F1
#
_entry.id   AF-X1DPL1-F1
#
_cell.length_a   1.000
_cell.length_b   1.000
_cell.length_c   1.000
_cell.angle_alpha   90.00
_cell.angle_beta   90.00
_cell.angle_gamma   90.00
#
_symmetry.space_group_name_H-M   'P 1'
#
loop_
_entity.id
_entity.type
_entity.pdbx_description
1 polymer ?
#
loop_
_entity_poly.entity_id
_entity_poly.type
_entity_poly.pdbx_seq_one_letter_code
_entity_poly.pdbx_strand_id
1 'polypeptide(L)'
;AFDPYLADFSGIVSREPGESPWISRVLHKAVIEVNEEGSEAAAATVVEMMESAMPVEEIIEFVVNRPFFFVIADDRSGSIIFMGKVVEP
;
A
#
# COMPACT_ATOMS: atom_id res chain seq x y z
N ALA A 1 18.68 -18.18 -6.86
CA ALA A 1 18.45 -16.92 -7.60
C ALA A 1 19.56 -15.89 -7.36
N PHE A 2 19.85 -15.53 -6.11
CA PHE A 2 20.88 -14.53 -5.76
C PHE A 2 22.27 -15.13 -5.43
N ASP A 3 22.43 -16.46 -5.52
CA ASP A 3 23.72 -17.12 -5.31
C ASP A 3 24.37 -17.38 -6.69
N PRO A 4 25.60 -16.88 -6.96
CA PRO A 4 26.26 -17.05 -8.25
C PRO A 4 26.61 -18.51 -8.61
N TYR A 5 26.74 -19.39 -7.63
CA TYR A 5 27.11 -20.80 -7.83
C TYR A 5 25.89 -21.73 -7.85
N LEU A 6 24.78 -21.33 -7.23
CA LEU A 6 23.57 -22.15 -7.11
C LEU A 6 22.38 -21.64 -7.94
N ALA A 7 22.44 -20.45 -8.55
CA ALA A 7 21.36 -19.94 -9.37
C ALA A 7 21.17 -20.76 -10.66
N ASP A 8 19.92 -21.04 -11.00
CA ASP A 8 19.55 -21.66 -12.26
C ASP A 8 18.50 -20.81 -12.97
N PHE A 9 18.94 -20.14 -14.03
CA PHE A 9 18.10 -19.35 -14.93
C PHE A 9 18.11 -19.94 -16.36
N SER A 10 18.37 -21.24 -16.50
CA SER A 10 18.39 -21.93 -17.81
C SER A 10 17.06 -21.85 -18.58
N GLY A 11 15.93 -21.66 -17.88
CA GLY A 11 14.63 -21.40 -18.51
C GLY A 11 14.44 -19.98 -19.04
N ILE A 12 15.39 -19.08 -18.80
CA ILE A 12 15.35 -17.67 -19.23
C ILE A 12 16.51 -17.36 -20.20
N VAL A 13 17.70 -17.87 -19.91
CA VAL A 13 18.91 -17.62 -20.70
C VAL A 13 19.59 -18.96 -21.03
N SER A 14 19.90 -19.16 -22.31
CA SER A 14 20.72 -20.27 -22.76
C SER A 14 22.13 -20.12 -22.20
N ARG A 15 22.61 -21.12 -21.44
CA ARG A 15 23.96 -21.08 -20.86
C ARG A 15 25.03 -21.23 -21.94
N GLU A 16 25.89 -20.24 -22.10
CA GLU A 16 27.21 -20.46 -22.71
C GLU A 16 28.17 -21.08 -21.67
N PRO A 17 29.17 -21.87 -22.10
CA PRO A 17 30.16 -22.44 -21.18
C PRO A 17 30.89 -21.35 -20.38
N GLY A 18 30.74 -21.36 -19.06
CA GLY A 18 31.33 -20.37 -18.16
C GLY A 18 30.38 -19.28 -17.68
N GLU A 19 29.15 -19.21 -18.23
CA GLU A 19 28.12 -18.30 -17.76
C GLU A 19 27.23 -18.95 -16.70
N SER A 20 27.19 -18.32 -15.52
CA SER A 20 26.26 -18.65 -14.44
C SER A 20 25.47 -17.39 -14.08
N PRO A 21 24.41 -17.05 -14.84
CA PRO A 21 23.61 -15.88 -14.56
C PRO A 21 22.97 -16.00 -13.17
N TRP A 22 22.95 -14.88 -12.44
CA TRP A 22 22.35 -14.78 -11.12
C TRP A 22 21.86 -13.36 -10.88
N ILE A 23 20.95 -13.18 -9.93
CA ILE A 23 20.44 -11.84 -9.59
C ILE A 23 21.42 -11.18 -8.64
N SER A 24 22.14 -10.17 -9.13
CA SER A 24 23.07 -9.39 -8.31
C SER A 24 22.38 -8.35 -7.43
N ARG A 25 21.32 -7.72 -7.96
CA ARG A 25 20.51 -6.74 -7.22
C ARG A 25 19.11 -6.65 -7.81
N VAL A 26 18.13 -6.44 -6.93
CA VAL A 26 16.80 -5.96 -7.31
C VAL A 26 16.62 -4.58 -6.71
N LEU A 27 16.28 -3.61 -7.56
CA LEU A 27 16.00 -2.24 -7.14
C LEU A 27 14.50 -1.99 -7.17
N HIS A 28 13.95 -1.58 -6.03
CA HIS A 28 12.56 -1.18 -5.90
C HIS A 28 12.49 0.24 -5.34
N LYS A 29 11.76 1.12 -6.03
CA LYS A 29 11.49 2.49 -5.59
C LYS A 29 10.00 2.75 -5.77
N ALA A 30 9.36 3.23 -4.71
CA ALA A 30 7.97 3.65 -4.70
C ALA A 30 7.88 5.07 -4.14
N VAL A 31 6.92 5.86 -4.63
CA VAL A 31 6.64 7.21 -4.16
C VAL A 31 5.13 7.29 -3.95
N ILE A 32 4.74 7.83 -2.81
CA ILE A 32 3.33 8.06 -2.44
C ILE A 32 3.25 9.49 -1.96
N GLU A 33 2.31 10.23 -2.54
CA GLU A 33 1.95 11.58 -2.12
C GLU A 33 0.48 11.53 -1.69
N VAL A 34 0.20 12.06 -0.50
CA VAL A 34 -1.15 12.15 0.04
C VAL A 34 -1.45 13.63 0.21
N ASN A 35 -2.49 14.11 -0.47
CA ASN A 35 -2.96 15.48 -0.40
C ASN A 35 -4.51 15.51 -0.34
N GLU A 36 -5.05 16.70 -0.09
CA GLU A 36 -6.50 16.91 0.08
C GLU A 36 -7.27 16.72 -1.24
N GLU A 37 -6.65 17.03 -2.38
CA GLU A 37 -7.26 16.90 -3.72
C GLU A 37 -7.49 15.43 -4.12
N GLY A 38 -6.64 14.50 -3.64
CA GLY A 38 -6.80 13.07 -3.85
C GLY A 38 -7.81 12.38 -2.93
N SER A 39 -8.42 13.13 -2.00
CA SER A 39 -9.40 12.68 -1.00
C SER A 39 -10.55 13.68 -0.85
N GLU A 40 -10.96 14.32 -1.94
CA GLU A 40 -12.06 15.28 -1.92
C GLU A 40 -13.40 14.55 -1.70
N ALA A 41 -14.15 14.97 -0.65
CA ALA A 41 -15.54 14.64 -0.34
C ALA A 41 -15.86 13.29 0.38
N ALA A 42 -15.73 13.28 1.72
CA ALA A 42 -16.55 12.39 2.58
C ALA A 42 -17.04 13.07 3.87
N ALA A 43 -17.19 14.40 3.87
CA ALA A 43 -17.87 15.13 4.95
C ALA A 43 -19.13 15.84 4.41
N ALA A 44 -20.03 15.07 3.79
CA ALA A 44 -21.41 15.53 3.56
C ALA A 44 -22.26 15.11 4.76
N THR A 45 -22.18 15.84 5.87
CA THR A 45 -23.15 15.69 6.96
C THR A 45 -24.44 16.41 6.58
N VAL A 46 -25.48 15.66 6.23
CA VAL A 46 -26.86 16.16 6.23
C VAL A 46 -27.31 16.22 7.69
N VAL A 47 -27.48 17.42 8.23
CA VAL A 47 -28.18 17.61 9.51
C VAL A 47 -29.67 17.66 9.20
N GLU A 48 -30.35 16.52 9.23
CA GLU A 48 -31.82 16.52 9.33
C GLU A 48 -32.19 16.90 10.78
N MET A 49 -32.86 18.04 10.95
CA MET A 49 -33.53 18.35 12.21
C MET A 49 -34.72 17.41 12.36
N MET A 50 -34.49 16.21 12.92
CA MET A 50 -35.56 15.37 13.41
C MET A 50 -35.84 15.71 14.87
N GLU A 51 -36.98 16.36 15.12
CA GLU A 51 -37.60 16.45 16.44
C GLU A 51 -38.09 15.05 16.87
N SER A 52 -37.18 14.18 17.28
CA SER A 52 -37.41 13.06 18.21
C SER A 52 -36.15 12.21 18.28
N ALA A 53 -35.82 11.78 19.52
CA ALA A 53 -34.67 10.99 19.92
C ALA A 53 -34.08 10.04 18.83
N MET A 54 -33.14 10.54 18.04
CA MET A 54 -32.20 9.66 17.33
C MET A 54 -31.32 8.97 18.38
N PRO A 55 -31.10 7.65 18.29
CA PRO A 55 -29.97 7.04 18.97
C PRO A 55 -28.73 7.77 18.47
N VAL A 56 -28.00 8.41 19.38
CA VAL A 56 -26.69 8.96 19.04
C VAL A 56 -25.83 7.74 18.75
N GLU A 57 -25.67 7.38 17.48
CA GLU A 57 -24.58 6.50 17.09
C GLU A 57 -23.30 7.17 17.60
N GLU A 58 -22.56 6.48 18.46
CA GLU A 58 -21.34 7.02 19.05
C GLU A 58 -20.39 7.41 17.91
N ILE A 59 -20.11 8.71 17.80
CA ILE A 59 -19.16 9.23 16.82
C ILE A 59 -17.78 8.67 17.18
N ILE A 60 -17.23 7.85 16.29
CA ILE A 60 -15.88 7.31 16.46
C ILE A 60 -14.89 8.36 15.93
N GLU A 61 -14.15 8.97 16.85
CA GLU A 61 -13.06 9.89 16.49
C GLU A 61 -11.85 9.09 15.98
N PHE A 62 -11.39 9.40 14.77
CA PHE A 62 -10.21 8.79 14.18
C PHE A 62 -9.13 9.85 13.92
N VAL A 63 -8.20 9.97 14.87
CA VAL A 63 -7.08 10.92 14.81
C VAL A 63 -5.77 10.20 14.51
N VAL A 64 -5.15 10.51 13.38
CA VAL A 64 -3.88 9.92 12.94
C VAL A 64 -2.72 10.87 13.23
N ASN A 65 -2.41 11.08 14.52
CA ASN A 65 -1.37 12.02 15.00
C ASN A 65 -0.12 11.32 15.58
N ARG A 66 0.14 10.07 15.20
CA ARG A 66 1.25 9.24 15.65
C ARG A 66 1.59 8.21 14.57
N PRO A 67 2.73 7.50 14.63
CA PRO A 67 3.11 6.55 13.60
C PRO A 67 2.00 5.56 13.26
N PHE A 68 1.71 5.42 11.96
CA PHE A 68 0.64 4.58 11.45
C PHE A 68 1.10 3.76 10.26
N PHE A 69 0.38 2.67 10.01
CA PHE A 69 0.55 1.80 8.86
C PHE A 69 -0.62 1.99 7.92
N PHE A 70 -0.37 1.97 6.62
CA PHE A 70 -1.41 2.11 5.61
C PHE A 70 -1.23 1.08 4.48
N VAL A 71 -2.34 0.81 3.79
CA VAL A 71 -2.41 -0.09 2.65
C VAL A 71 -3.25 0.58 1.56
N ILE A 72 -2.80 0.46 0.32
CA ILE A 72 -3.62 0.71 -0.87
C ILE A 72 -3.90 -0.66 -1.47
N ALA A 73 -5.17 -1.07 -1.50
CA ALA A 73 -5.60 -2.38 -1.99
C ALA A 73 -6.57 -2.21 -3.17
N ASP A 74 -6.63 -3.24 -4.02
CA ASP A 74 -7.73 -3.41 -4.95
C ASP A 74 -8.86 -4.19 -4.27
N ASP A 75 -10.00 -3.56 -4.04
CA ASP A 75 -11.14 -4.16 -3.31
C ASP A 75 -11.76 -5.35 -4.06
N ARG A 76 -11.59 -5.44 -5.38
CA ARG A 76 -12.16 -6.54 -6.17
C ARG A 76 -11.40 -7.84 -5.98
N SER A 77 -10.07 -7.78 -6.04
CA SER A 77 -9.21 -8.95 -5.88
C SER A 77 -8.72 -9.17 -4.45
N GLY A 78 -8.81 -8.15 -3.58
CA GLY A 78 -8.19 -8.14 -2.26
C GLY A 78 -6.67 -7.99 -2.30
N SER A 79 -6.09 -7.65 -3.46
CA SER A 79 -4.64 -7.54 -3.63
C SER A 79 -4.10 -6.25 -3.01
N ILE A 80 -3.02 -6.36 -2.25
CA ILE A 80 -2.26 -5.21 -1.75
C ILE A 80 -1.41 -4.65 -2.89
N ILE A 81 -1.67 -3.39 -3.27
CA ILE A 81 -0.93 -2.66 -4.31
C ILE A 81 0.24 -1.91 -3.69
N PHE A 82 -0.02 -1.22 -2.56
CA PHE A 82 1.01 -0.57 -1.76
C PHE A 82 0.79 -0.84 -0.27
N MET A 83 1.88 -0.87 0.47
CA MET A 83 1.88 -0.89 1.93
C MET A 83 3.03 -0.03 2.43
N GLY A 84 2.80 0.67 3.54
CA GLY A 84 3.81 1.57 4.08
C GLY A 84 3.53 1.94 5.52
N LYS A 85 4.56 2.52 6.15
CA LYS A 85 4.46 3.08 7.48
C LYS A 85 4.88 4.54 7.42
N VAL A 86 4.06 5.42 7.97
CA VAL A 86 4.44 6.80 8.24
C VAL A 86 4.91 6.85 9.68
N VAL A 87 6.18 7.21 9.88
CA VAL A 87 6.77 7.41 11.21
C VAL A 87 6.91 8.90 11.50
N GLU A 88 7.31 9.65 10.48
CA GLU A 88 7.43 11.10 10.46
C GLU A 88 6.80 11.57 9.14
N PRO A 89 5.68 12.30 9.18
CA PRO A 89 4.92 12.73 8.01
C PRO A 89 5.57 13.90 7.26
#